data_AF-A0A3D9GJN7-F1
#
_entry.id   AF-A0A3D9GJN7-F1
#
_cell.length_a   1.000
_cell.length_b   1.000
_cell.length_c   1.000
_cell.angle_alpha   90.00
_cell.angle_beta   90.00
_cell.angle_gamma   90.00
#
_symmetry.space_group_name_H-M   'P 1'
#
loop_
_entity.id
_entity.type
_entity.pdbx_description
1 polymer ?
#
loop_
_entity_poly.entity_id
_entity_poly.type
_entity_poly.pdbx_seq_one_letter_code
_entity_poly.pdbx_strand_id
1 'polypeptide(L)'
;MNPIYSVVRSMNRHLSEIWEAILQEHAAELSSMFAEFGDRAYGVYIQQLMGPICEEVRKSGYEVSAGFRLSESVENWGPPEERERCVWYVVRDETGNPCGTAVLQIFHSHAQFHLPQPPRFLALEETEQEAILQALCTTGVRLSGLPLRYRHSAGDEPLEWEYGTDAGLLEYVQSYRGHTAVDFNYALSSWGRHGWELVQIVPHQDRLIGFFKRPVQQAGEGQ
;
A
#
# COMPACT_ATOMS: atom_id res chain seq x y z
N MET A 1 12.78 -20.77 -16.77
CA MET A 1 12.14 -19.49 -16.44
C MET A 1 11.22 -19.76 -15.27
N ASN A 2 11.36 -19.04 -14.15
CA ASN A 2 10.59 -19.32 -12.94
C ASN A 2 9.08 -19.15 -13.22
N PRO A 3 8.21 -20.13 -12.88
CA PRO A 3 6.77 -20.06 -13.15
C PRO A 3 6.09 -18.81 -12.57
N ILE A 4 6.64 -18.20 -11.51
CA ILE A 4 6.06 -17.02 -10.89
C ILE A 4 5.83 -15.87 -11.87
N TYR A 5 6.75 -15.64 -12.81
CA TYR A 5 6.62 -14.55 -13.79
C TYR A 5 5.45 -14.77 -14.75
N SER A 6 5.14 -16.04 -15.11
CA SER A 6 3.97 -16.34 -15.93
C SER A 6 2.66 -16.19 -15.16
N VAL A 7 2.64 -16.60 -13.89
CA VAL A 7 1.47 -16.46 -13.02
C VAL A 7 1.15 -14.99 -12.81
N VAL A 8 2.13 -14.19 -12.38
CA VAL A 8 1.98 -12.74 -12.16
C VAL A 8 1.58 -12.00 -13.43
N ARG A 9 2.07 -12.41 -14.61
CA ARG A 9 1.61 -11.85 -15.88
C ARG A 9 0.13 -12.13 -16.11
N SER A 10 -0.33 -13.35 -15.85
CA SER A 10 -1.76 -13.71 -15.97
C SER A 10 -2.61 -12.92 -14.97
N MET A 11 -2.15 -12.82 -13.72
CA MET A 11 -2.81 -12.03 -12.67
C MET A 11 -2.93 -10.56 -13.06
N ASN A 12 -1.87 -9.93 -13.58
CA ASN A 12 -1.92 -8.53 -14.03
C ASN A 12 -2.86 -8.33 -15.22
N ARG A 13 -2.91 -9.27 -16.16
CA ARG A 13 -3.87 -9.20 -17.28
C ARG A 13 -5.30 -9.21 -16.75
N HIS A 14 -5.64 -10.18 -15.90
CA HIS A 14 -6.98 -10.26 -15.35
C HIS A 14 -7.30 -9.06 -14.45
N LEU A 15 -6.34 -8.63 -13.61
CA LEU A 15 -6.46 -7.44 -12.78
C LEU A 15 -6.81 -6.21 -13.61
N SER A 16 -6.13 -6.00 -14.74
CA SER A 16 -6.36 -4.85 -15.62
C SER A 16 -7.77 -4.80 -16.21
N GLU A 17 -8.47 -5.93 -16.27
CA GLU A 17 -9.84 -6.05 -16.79
C GLU A 17 -10.90 -5.77 -15.72
N ILE A 18 -10.59 -6.05 -14.44
CA ILE A 18 -11.61 -6.10 -13.38
C ILE A 18 -11.50 -5.00 -12.32
N TRP A 19 -10.29 -4.43 -12.09
CA TRP A 19 -10.04 -3.62 -10.89
C TRP A 19 -10.95 -2.38 -10.81
N GLU A 20 -11.15 -1.71 -11.94
CA GLU A 20 -11.93 -0.47 -12.03
C GLU A 20 -13.43 -0.76 -11.92
N ALA A 21 -13.90 -1.84 -12.55
CA ALA A 21 -15.28 -2.27 -12.45
C ALA A 21 -15.69 -2.58 -11.01
N ILE A 22 -14.87 -3.36 -10.28
CA ILE A 22 -15.09 -3.68 -8.87
C ILE A 22 -15.07 -2.41 -8.02
N LEU A 23 -14.10 -1.51 -8.27
CA LEU A 23 -14.01 -0.25 -7.53
C LEU A 23 -15.26 0.62 -7.73
N GLN A 24 -15.75 0.72 -8.96
CA GLN A 24 -16.95 1.51 -9.30
C GLN A 24 -18.22 0.89 -8.74
N GLU A 25 -18.36 -0.43 -8.81
CA GLU A 25 -19.50 -1.18 -8.28
C GLU A 25 -19.65 -0.96 -6.76
N HIS A 26 -18.55 -0.97 -6.02
CA HIS A 26 -18.54 -0.83 -4.56
C HIS A 26 -18.17 0.57 -4.05
N ALA A 27 -18.08 1.58 -4.94
CA ALA A 27 -17.53 2.89 -4.60
C ALA A 27 -18.24 3.57 -3.40
N ALA A 28 -19.57 3.54 -3.39
CA ALA A 28 -20.37 4.17 -2.33
C ALA A 28 -20.18 3.47 -0.97
N GLU A 29 -20.19 2.14 -0.97
CA GLU A 29 -19.99 1.31 0.22
C GLU A 29 -18.57 1.52 0.79
N LEU A 30 -17.55 1.45 -0.07
CA LEU A 30 -16.15 1.61 0.32
C LEU A 30 -15.86 3.02 0.83
N SER A 31 -16.45 4.04 0.21
CA SER A 31 -16.31 5.44 0.68
C SER A 31 -16.98 5.65 2.04
N SER A 32 -18.18 5.08 2.25
CA SER A 32 -18.85 5.11 3.55
C SER A 32 -18.04 4.36 4.62
N MET A 33 -17.53 3.18 4.27
CA MET A 33 -16.70 2.37 5.16
C MET A 33 -15.40 3.08 5.51
N PHE A 34 -14.81 3.82 4.57
CA PHE A 34 -13.62 4.62 4.83
C PHE A 34 -13.91 5.78 5.79
N ALA A 35 -15.05 6.46 5.62
CA ALA A 35 -15.45 7.53 6.53
C ALA A 35 -15.64 7.02 7.98
N GLU A 36 -16.14 5.79 8.15
CA GLU A 36 -16.40 5.21 9.48
C GLU A 36 -15.18 4.48 10.07
N PHE A 37 -14.41 3.77 9.24
CA PHE A 37 -13.39 2.81 9.69
C PHE A 37 -11.99 3.04 9.08
N GLY A 38 -11.82 4.08 8.25
CA GLY A 38 -10.56 4.44 7.60
C GLY A 38 -10.03 3.34 6.69
N ASP A 39 -8.75 3.03 6.82
CA ASP A 39 -7.98 2.18 5.90
C ASP A 39 -8.50 0.74 5.79
N ARG A 40 -9.39 0.31 6.71
CA ARG A 40 -10.08 -0.99 6.60
C ARG A 40 -10.86 -1.14 5.30
N ALA A 41 -11.36 -0.06 4.72
CA ALA A 41 -12.03 -0.07 3.42
C ALA A 41 -11.13 -0.63 2.30
N TYR A 42 -9.82 -0.31 2.30
CA TYR A 42 -8.89 -0.88 1.33
C TYR A 42 -8.70 -2.38 1.52
N GLY A 43 -8.71 -2.87 2.76
CA GLY A 43 -8.68 -4.30 3.06
C GLY A 43 -9.89 -5.03 2.47
N VAL A 44 -11.08 -4.45 2.57
CA VAL A 44 -12.32 -5.00 1.98
C VAL A 44 -12.25 -4.97 0.45
N TYR A 45 -11.81 -3.86 -0.15
CA TYR A 45 -11.59 -3.78 -1.59
C TYR A 45 -10.61 -4.87 -2.09
N ILE A 46 -9.49 -5.06 -1.38
CA ILE A 46 -8.52 -6.12 -1.72
C ILE A 46 -9.17 -7.51 -1.65
N GLN A 47 -10.01 -7.78 -0.65
CA GLN A 47 -10.73 -9.06 -0.57
C GLN A 47 -11.65 -9.29 -1.77
N GLN A 48 -12.42 -8.27 -2.17
CA GLN A 48 -13.30 -8.32 -3.35
C GLN A 48 -12.49 -8.55 -4.63
N LEU A 49 -11.38 -7.83 -4.78
CA LEU A 49 -10.48 -7.91 -5.92
C LEU A 49 -9.81 -9.29 -6.04
N MET A 50 -9.36 -9.86 -4.92
CA MET A 50 -8.63 -11.12 -4.91
C MET A 50 -9.50 -12.34 -5.21
N GLY A 51 -10.82 -12.29 -5.00
CA GLY A 51 -11.72 -13.41 -5.27
C GLY A 51 -11.60 -13.92 -6.72
N PRO A 52 -11.95 -13.09 -7.72
CA PRO A 52 -11.83 -13.45 -9.14
C PRO A 52 -10.40 -13.80 -9.57
N ILE A 53 -9.39 -13.12 -9.02
CA ILE A 53 -7.97 -13.37 -9.31
C ILE A 53 -7.55 -14.76 -8.84
N CYS A 54 -7.94 -15.16 -7.63
CA CYS A 54 -7.65 -16.50 -7.11
C CYS A 54 -8.28 -17.59 -8.00
N GLU A 55 -9.49 -17.36 -8.52
CA GLU A 55 -10.14 -18.29 -9.44
C GLU A 55 -9.36 -18.43 -10.76
N GLU A 56 -8.88 -17.32 -11.32
CA GLU A 56 -8.10 -17.34 -12.56
C GLU A 56 -6.74 -18.03 -12.38
N VAL A 57 -6.07 -17.80 -11.25
CA VAL A 57 -4.82 -18.50 -10.90
C VAL A 57 -5.05 -20.01 -10.76
N ARG A 58 -6.17 -20.41 -10.14
CA ARG A 58 -6.54 -21.83 -9.98
C ARG A 58 -6.75 -22.55 -11.31
N LYS A 59 -7.34 -21.89 -12.31
CA LYS A 59 -7.50 -22.46 -13.66
C LYS A 59 -6.16 -22.78 -14.33
N SER A 60 -5.07 -22.16 -13.87
CA SER A 60 -3.72 -22.35 -14.41
C SER A 60 -2.89 -23.39 -13.64
N GLY A 61 -3.48 -24.11 -12.69
CA GLY A 61 -2.78 -25.13 -11.88
C GLY A 61 -1.97 -24.56 -10.72
N TYR A 62 -2.30 -23.36 -10.25
CA TYR A 62 -1.63 -22.73 -9.11
C TYR A 62 -2.63 -22.33 -8.03
N GLU A 63 -2.15 -22.18 -6.81
CA GLU A 63 -2.94 -21.74 -5.67
C GLU A 63 -2.32 -20.50 -5.03
N VAL A 64 -3.18 -19.55 -4.66
CA VAL A 64 -2.84 -18.38 -3.84
C VAL A 64 -3.88 -18.26 -2.72
N SER A 65 -3.44 -17.84 -1.54
CA SER A 65 -4.35 -17.64 -0.42
C SER A 65 -5.32 -16.49 -0.73
N ALA A 66 -6.61 -16.73 -0.61
CA ALA A 66 -7.61 -15.68 -0.73
C ALA A 66 -7.53 -14.71 0.45
N GLY A 67 -7.89 -13.45 0.19
CA GLY A 67 -8.14 -12.44 1.20
C GLY A 67 -7.00 -11.47 1.47
N PHE A 68 -7.15 -10.68 2.52
CA PHE A 68 -6.18 -9.68 2.96
C PHE A 68 -5.74 -10.01 4.39
N ARG A 69 -4.43 -10.18 4.59
CA ARG A 69 -3.82 -10.39 5.90
C ARG A 69 -2.85 -9.25 6.17
N LEU A 70 -3.09 -8.48 7.23
CA LEU A 70 -2.23 -7.35 7.59
C LEU A 70 -0.79 -7.79 7.89
N SER A 71 -0.63 -8.96 8.53
CA SER A 71 0.67 -9.60 8.79
C SER A 71 1.43 -9.99 7.52
N GLU A 72 0.74 -10.03 6.38
CA GLU A 72 1.31 -10.31 5.06
C GLU A 72 1.32 -9.07 4.17
N SER A 73 1.52 -7.91 4.80
CA SER A 73 1.62 -6.66 4.07
C SER A 73 2.61 -5.69 4.72
N VAL A 74 3.14 -4.79 3.92
CA VAL A 74 3.98 -3.67 4.36
C VAL A 74 3.46 -2.38 3.76
N GLU A 75 3.40 -1.33 4.59
CA GLU A 75 3.08 0.02 4.17
C GLU A 75 4.37 0.75 3.82
N ASN A 76 4.43 1.36 2.63
CA ASN A 76 5.55 2.19 2.21
C ASN A 76 5.07 3.63 2.17
N TRP A 77 5.67 4.43 3.04
CA TRP A 77 5.36 5.85 3.16
C TRP A 77 6.21 6.69 2.22
N GLY A 78 5.58 7.70 1.64
CA GLY A 78 6.18 8.67 0.74
C GLY A 78 5.22 9.82 0.42
N PRO A 79 5.51 10.64 -0.60
CA PRO A 79 4.54 11.52 -1.23
C PRO A 79 3.23 10.78 -1.57
N PRO A 80 2.06 11.43 -1.58
CA PRO A 80 0.76 10.78 -1.82
C PRO A 80 0.72 9.81 -3.01
N GLU A 81 1.45 10.12 -4.09
CA GLU A 81 1.55 9.31 -5.29
C GLU A 81 2.48 8.09 -5.16
N GLU A 82 3.37 8.07 -4.16
CA GLU A 82 4.31 6.98 -3.84
C GLU A 82 3.88 6.16 -2.62
N ARG A 83 2.79 6.55 -1.94
CA ARG A 83 2.22 5.79 -0.83
C ARG A 83 1.57 4.52 -1.33
N GLU A 84 2.06 3.40 -0.84
CA GLU A 84 1.60 2.10 -1.30
C GLU A 84 1.67 1.04 -0.20
N ARG A 85 0.63 0.21 -0.20
CA ARG A 85 0.65 -1.05 0.53
C ARG A 85 1.03 -2.17 -0.43
N CYS A 86 2.06 -2.91 -0.07
CA CYS A 86 2.43 -4.16 -0.72
C CYS A 86 1.87 -5.32 0.11
N VAL A 87 0.96 -6.11 -0.46
CA VAL A 87 0.41 -7.34 0.13
C VAL A 87 0.97 -8.51 -0.64
N TRP A 88 1.57 -9.48 0.05
CA TRP A 88 2.22 -10.61 -0.62
C TRP A 88 1.42 -11.90 -0.50
N TYR A 89 1.47 -12.69 -1.56
CA TYR A 89 0.77 -13.95 -1.73
C TYR A 89 1.76 -14.99 -2.24
N VAL A 90 2.12 -15.96 -1.38
CA VAL A 90 2.96 -17.09 -1.82
C VAL A 90 2.15 -17.95 -2.77
N VAL A 91 2.63 -18.08 -4.00
CA VAL A 91 2.01 -18.91 -5.04
C VAL A 91 2.51 -20.34 -4.87
N ARG A 92 1.59 -21.30 -4.86
CA ARG A 92 1.89 -22.73 -4.76
C ARG A 92 1.47 -23.46 -6.03
N ASP A 93 2.20 -24.50 -6.40
CA ASP A 93 1.75 -25.44 -7.44
C ASP A 93 0.68 -26.41 -6.91
N GLU A 94 0.16 -27.27 -7.78
CA GLU A 94 -0.83 -28.31 -7.45
C GLU A 94 -0.34 -29.31 -6.39
N THR A 95 0.98 -29.41 -6.19
CA THR A 95 1.59 -30.27 -5.17
C THR A 95 1.80 -29.56 -3.83
N GLY A 96 1.45 -28.27 -3.76
CA GLY A 96 1.59 -27.42 -2.58
C GLY A 96 2.97 -26.78 -2.43
N ASN A 97 3.89 -26.98 -3.38
CA ASN A 97 5.23 -26.43 -3.31
C ASN A 97 5.22 -24.95 -3.68
N PRO A 98 5.90 -24.09 -2.89
CA PRO A 98 5.94 -22.67 -3.19
C PRO A 98 6.80 -22.41 -4.43
N CYS A 99 6.22 -21.66 -5.38
CA CYS A 99 6.83 -21.34 -6.68
C CYS A 99 7.44 -19.93 -6.73
N GLY A 100 7.13 -19.10 -5.73
CA GLY A 100 7.48 -17.69 -5.65
C GLY A 100 6.34 -16.91 -5.00
N THR A 101 6.43 -15.59 -5.06
CA THR A 101 5.48 -14.69 -4.41
C THR A 101 4.94 -13.65 -5.39
N ALA A 102 3.62 -13.52 -5.42
CA ALA A 102 2.93 -12.44 -6.10
C ALA A 102 2.66 -11.32 -5.08
N VAL A 103 3.13 -10.11 -5.36
CA VAL A 103 2.92 -8.95 -4.48
C VAL A 103 1.94 -7.98 -5.10
N LEU A 104 0.75 -7.87 -4.52
CA LEU A 104 -0.22 -6.84 -4.86
C LEU A 104 0.25 -5.50 -4.29
N GLN A 105 0.53 -4.56 -5.17
CA GLN A 105 0.85 -3.18 -4.83
C GLN A 105 -0.40 -2.32 -5.05
N ILE A 106 -0.90 -1.70 -3.97
CA ILE A 106 -2.03 -0.77 -4.00
C ILE A 106 -1.55 0.60 -3.52
N PHE A 107 -1.62 1.58 -4.42
CA PHE A 107 -1.45 2.98 -4.06
C PHE A 107 -2.75 3.50 -3.45
N HIS A 108 -2.66 4.27 -2.38
CA HIS A 108 -3.86 4.73 -1.69
C HIS A 108 -3.66 6.04 -0.90
N SER A 109 -4.78 6.70 -0.60
CA SER A 109 -4.84 7.87 0.26
C SER A 109 -5.36 7.53 1.65
N HIS A 110 -4.74 8.11 2.68
CA HIS A 110 -5.25 8.06 4.06
C HIS A 110 -6.25 9.18 4.35
N ALA A 111 -6.40 10.17 3.46
CA ALA A 111 -7.32 11.29 3.65
C ALA A 111 -8.73 10.98 3.11
N GLN A 112 -8.82 10.18 2.06
CA GLN A 112 -10.08 9.77 1.43
C GLN A 112 -9.91 8.40 0.77
N PHE A 113 -11.02 7.69 0.54
CA PHE A 113 -10.98 6.44 -0.24
C PHE A 113 -10.68 6.73 -1.72
N HIS A 114 -9.42 6.58 -2.11
CA HIS A 114 -8.96 6.91 -3.45
C HIS A 114 -7.71 6.10 -3.82
N LEU A 115 -7.71 5.53 -5.02
CA LEU A 115 -6.57 4.85 -5.63
C LEU A 115 -5.94 5.78 -6.69
N PRO A 116 -4.81 6.44 -6.40
CA PRO A 116 -4.18 7.38 -7.32
C PRO A 116 -3.54 6.70 -8.54
N GLN A 117 -3.30 5.39 -8.46
CA GLN A 117 -2.77 4.57 -9.54
C GLN A 117 -3.47 3.21 -9.58
N PRO A 118 -3.55 2.57 -10.77
CA PRO A 118 -4.05 1.20 -10.87
C PRO A 118 -3.24 0.24 -9.98
N PRO A 119 -3.90 -0.70 -9.30
CA PRO A 119 -3.19 -1.76 -8.59
C PRO A 119 -2.41 -2.63 -9.57
N ARG A 120 -1.36 -3.28 -9.10
CA ARG A 120 -0.58 -4.23 -9.91
C ARG A 120 0.06 -5.33 -9.08
N PHE A 121 0.43 -6.43 -9.73
CA PHE A 121 1.25 -7.49 -9.15
C PHE A 121 2.72 -7.38 -9.56
N LEU A 122 3.61 -7.56 -8.57
CA LEU A 122 5.03 -7.80 -8.76
C LEU A 122 5.33 -9.29 -8.54
N ALA A 123 6.36 -9.80 -9.22
CA ALA A 123 6.85 -11.16 -9.03
C ALA A 123 8.13 -11.14 -8.20
N LEU A 124 8.17 -11.97 -7.16
CA LEU A 124 9.34 -12.26 -6.35
C LEU A 124 9.63 -13.76 -6.41
N GLU A 125 10.89 -14.14 -6.45
CA GLU A 125 11.28 -15.56 -6.41
C GLU A 125 11.30 -16.08 -4.96
N GLU A 126 11.40 -15.17 -4.00
CA GLU A 126 11.39 -15.39 -2.57
C GLU A 126 10.04 -15.93 -2.10
N THR A 127 10.08 -16.90 -1.19
CA THR A 127 8.89 -17.54 -0.61
C THR A 127 8.82 -17.41 0.92
N GLU A 128 9.95 -17.06 1.54
CA GLU A 128 10.08 -16.87 2.99
C GLU A 128 9.80 -15.42 3.39
N GLN A 129 9.08 -15.23 4.49
CA GLN A 129 8.59 -13.92 4.93
C GLN A 129 9.70 -12.88 5.07
N GLU A 130 10.81 -13.22 5.73
CA GLU A 130 11.93 -12.30 5.93
C GLU A 130 12.58 -11.88 4.61
N ALA A 131 12.70 -12.82 3.66
CA ALA A 131 13.28 -12.55 2.35
C ALA A 131 12.35 -11.66 1.50
N ILE A 132 11.04 -11.91 1.54
CA ILE A 132 10.02 -11.08 0.90
C ILE A 132 10.06 -9.65 1.46
N LEU A 133 10.11 -9.51 2.79
CA LEU A 133 10.19 -8.20 3.44
C LEU A 133 11.46 -7.43 3.02
N GLN A 134 12.61 -8.09 3.02
CA GLN A 134 13.87 -7.48 2.57
C GLN A 134 13.81 -7.01 1.11
N ALA A 135 13.20 -7.82 0.23
CA ALA A 135 12.99 -7.43 -1.16
C ALA A 135 12.10 -6.18 -1.27
N LEU A 136 11.02 -6.12 -0.49
CA LEU A 136 10.08 -4.98 -0.50
C LEU A 136 10.67 -3.71 0.15
N CYS A 137 11.65 -3.81 1.04
CA CYS A 137 12.40 -2.65 1.51
C CYS A 137 13.26 -1.99 0.43
N THR A 138 13.50 -2.68 -0.70
CA THR A 138 14.29 -2.15 -1.81
C THR A 138 13.39 -1.43 -2.81
N THR A 139 13.49 -0.10 -2.89
CA THR A 139 12.69 0.74 -3.81
C THR A 139 12.80 0.30 -5.27
N GLY A 140 13.98 -0.15 -5.71
CA GLY A 140 14.18 -0.64 -7.08
C GLY A 140 13.34 -1.86 -7.43
N VAL A 141 12.98 -2.69 -6.45
CA VAL A 141 12.08 -3.84 -6.63
C VAL A 141 10.64 -3.34 -6.77
N ARG A 142 10.19 -2.48 -5.83
CA ARG A 142 8.82 -1.98 -5.77
C ARG A 142 8.45 -1.05 -6.91
N LEU A 143 9.36 -0.19 -7.34
CA LEU A 143 9.10 0.82 -8.37
C LEU A 143 9.56 0.40 -9.77
N SER A 144 10.09 -0.83 -9.92
CA SER A 144 10.49 -1.35 -11.22
C SER A 144 9.34 -1.28 -12.22
N GLY A 145 9.63 -0.75 -13.41
CA GLY A 145 8.66 -0.62 -14.50
C GLY A 145 7.56 0.44 -14.31
N LEU A 146 7.55 1.19 -13.20
CA LEU A 146 6.75 2.41 -13.11
C LEU A 146 7.51 3.57 -13.75
N PRO A 147 6.83 4.43 -14.52
CA PRO A 147 7.42 5.71 -14.85
C PRO A 147 7.58 6.48 -13.54
N LEU A 148 8.81 6.90 -13.21
CA LEU A 148 9.08 7.90 -12.16
C LEU A 148 8.30 9.16 -12.54
N ARG A 149 7.07 9.27 -12.04
CA ARG A 149 6.22 10.43 -12.20
C ARG A 149 6.09 11.03 -10.82
N TYR A 150 7.01 11.93 -10.48
CA TYR A 150 6.74 12.93 -9.47
C TYR A 150 5.56 13.75 -10.00
N ARG A 151 4.36 13.51 -9.44
CA ARG A 151 3.10 13.97 -10.04
C ARG A 151 2.60 15.22 -9.33
N HIS A 152 3.50 16.11 -8.95
CA HIS A 152 3.16 17.53 -8.86
C HIS A 152 3.10 18.10 -10.28
N SER A 153 1.95 17.92 -10.94
CA SER A 153 1.62 18.71 -12.11
C SER A 153 1.69 20.19 -11.70
N ALA A 154 2.51 20.97 -12.41
CA ALA A 154 2.85 22.36 -12.14
C ALA A 154 1.67 23.37 -12.12
N GLY A 155 0.43 22.91 -12.01
CA GLY A 155 -0.79 23.71 -11.93
C GLY A 155 -1.56 23.58 -10.61
N ASP A 156 -1.19 22.66 -9.70
CA ASP A 156 -1.88 22.38 -8.42
C ASP A 156 -0.98 22.61 -7.19
N GLU A 157 0.09 23.40 -7.30
CA GLU A 157 0.85 23.75 -6.10
C GLU A 157 0.01 24.67 -5.20
N PRO A 158 -0.22 24.29 -3.94
CA PRO A 158 -0.80 25.20 -2.96
C PRO A 158 0.06 26.46 -2.88
N LEU A 159 -0.61 27.61 -2.91
CA LEU A 159 0.05 28.91 -2.73
C LEU A 159 0.76 29.00 -1.36
N GLU A 160 0.24 28.29 -0.36
CA GLU A 160 0.80 28.23 0.99
C GLU A 160 0.75 26.80 1.55
N TRP A 161 1.82 26.45 2.26
CA TRP A 161 1.98 25.19 2.96
C TRP A 161 2.09 25.43 4.45
N GLU A 162 1.43 24.61 5.26
CA GLU A 162 1.71 24.51 6.69
C GLU A 162 2.57 23.28 6.96
N TYR A 163 3.43 23.39 7.99
CA TYR A 163 4.40 22.37 8.36
C TYR A 163 4.15 21.90 9.80
N GLY A 164 4.27 20.60 10.01
CA GLY A 164 4.09 19.93 11.29
C GLY A 164 5.28 19.05 11.62
N THR A 165 5.51 18.79 12.90
CA THR A 165 6.57 17.91 13.35
C THR A 165 6.08 16.95 14.42
N ASP A 166 6.50 15.69 14.34
CA ASP A 166 6.29 14.68 15.37
C ASP A 166 7.65 14.20 15.90
N ALA A 167 7.99 14.59 17.13
CA ALA A 167 9.22 14.17 17.80
C ALA A 167 9.06 12.87 18.62
N GLY A 168 7.85 12.31 18.64
CA GLY A 168 7.46 11.12 19.40
C GLY A 168 7.38 9.86 18.53
N LEU A 169 7.80 9.89 17.25
CA LEU A 169 7.69 8.73 16.36
C LEU A 169 8.28 7.45 17.01
N LEU A 170 9.42 7.58 17.69
CA LEU A 170 10.08 6.44 18.35
C LEU A 170 9.24 5.83 19.49
N GLU A 171 8.33 6.58 20.09
CA GLU A 171 7.44 6.10 21.16
C GLU A 171 6.37 5.11 20.65
N TYR A 172 6.10 5.12 19.34
CA TYR A 172 5.23 4.14 18.66
C TYR A 172 5.93 2.79 18.40
N VAL A 173 7.20 2.65 18.80
CA VAL A 173 7.91 1.37 18.77
C VAL A 173 7.50 0.56 20.00
N GLN A 174 6.48 -0.29 19.85
CA GLN A 174 6.08 -1.20 20.92
C GLN A 174 6.97 -2.46 20.91
N SER A 175 7.53 -2.78 22.07
CA SER A 175 8.26 -4.03 22.28
C SER A 175 7.24 -5.16 22.52
N TYR A 176 7.05 -6.06 21.55
CA TYR A 176 6.21 -7.24 21.73
C TYR A 176 7.08 -8.50 21.71
N ARG A 177 7.17 -9.20 22.86
CA ARG A 177 7.90 -10.48 23.03
C ARG A 177 9.34 -10.49 22.49
N GLY A 178 10.13 -9.44 22.75
CA GLY A 178 11.53 -9.39 22.31
C GLY A 178 11.73 -9.10 20.81
N HIS A 179 10.64 -8.86 20.09
CA HIS A 179 10.67 -8.25 18.77
C HIS A 179 10.14 -6.82 18.89
N THR A 180 10.97 -5.84 18.54
CA THR A 180 10.54 -4.45 18.33
C THR A 180 9.69 -4.43 17.06
N ALA A 181 8.39 -4.65 17.20
CA ALA A 181 7.45 -4.40 16.12
C ALA A 181 7.18 -2.91 16.10
N VAL A 182 7.71 -2.25 15.09
CA VAL A 182 7.58 -0.83 14.87
C VAL A 182 6.15 -0.55 14.39
N ASP A 183 5.33 0.17 15.17
CA ASP A 183 4.03 0.67 14.69
C ASP A 183 4.11 2.17 14.30
N PHE A 184 5.18 2.53 13.56
CA PHE A 184 5.22 3.84 12.89
C PHE A 184 4.03 4.02 11.94
N ASN A 185 3.48 2.93 11.41
CA ASN A 185 2.34 2.98 10.52
C ASN A 185 1.13 3.65 11.18
N TYR A 186 0.81 3.30 12.43
CA TYR A 186 -0.27 3.97 13.14
C TYR A 186 -0.06 5.49 13.27
N ALA A 187 1.14 5.92 13.66
CA ALA A 187 1.47 7.33 13.79
C ALA A 187 1.35 8.07 12.44
N LEU A 188 1.98 7.52 11.40
CA LEU A 188 1.99 8.11 10.07
C LEU A 188 0.58 8.11 9.43
N SER A 189 -0.23 7.07 9.65
CA SER A 189 -1.63 7.02 9.23
C SER A 189 -2.48 8.08 9.93
N SER A 190 -2.24 8.37 11.21
CA SER A 190 -2.92 9.44 11.94
C SER A 190 -2.67 10.80 11.29
N TRP A 191 -1.41 11.13 10.99
CA TRP A 191 -1.04 12.33 10.23
C TRP A 191 -1.71 12.34 8.85
N GLY A 192 -1.60 11.23 8.11
CA GLY A 192 -2.17 11.09 6.77
C GLY A 192 -3.69 11.31 6.69
N ARG A 193 -4.45 10.88 7.71
CA ARG A 193 -5.91 11.10 7.79
C ARG A 193 -6.31 12.56 7.89
N HIS A 194 -5.43 13.41 8.42
CA HIS A 194 -5.63 14.84 8.51
C HIS A 194 -5.00 15.61 7.35
N GLY A 195 -4.70 14.92 6.26
CA GLY A 195 -4.13 15.49 5.03
C GLY A 195 -2.64 15.79 5.10
N TRP A 196 -1.94 15.32 6.15
CA TRP A 196 -0.51 15.56 6.28
C TRP A 196 0.34 14.62 5.43
N GLU A 197 1.38 15.19 4.85
CA GLU A 197 2.34 14.55 3.98
C GLU A 197 3.70 14.43 4.65
N LEU A 198 4.18 13.20 4.85
CA LEU A 198 5.53 12.97 5.35
C LEU A 198 6.55 13.52 4.35
N VAL A 199 7.37 14.47 4.81
CA VAL A 199 8.46 15.08 4.05
C VAL A 199 9.76 14.33 4.31
N GLN A 200 10.09 14.12 5.58
CA GLN A 200 11.34 13.49 5.98
C GLN A 200 11.24 12.95 7.41
N ILE A 201 11.96 11.86 7.68
CA ILE A 201 12.26 11.40 9.03
C ILE A 201 13.74 11.62 9.28
N VAL A 202 14.07 12.31 10.38
CA VAL A 202 15.46 12.59 10.76
C VAL A 202 15.73 11.98 12.13
N PRO A 203 16.78 11.15 12.27
CA PRO A 203 17.27 10.78 13.59
C PRO A 203 17.94 12.00 14.23
N HIS A 204 17.52 12.37 15.43
CA HIS A 204 18.13 13.45 16.21
C HIS A 204 18.26 13.02 17.66
N GLN A 205 19.50 12.86 18.12
CA GLN A 205 19.81 12.25 19.42
C GLN A 205 19.18 10.85 19.51
N ASP A 206 18.45 10.56 20.60
CA ASP A 206 17.74 9.30 20.84
C ASP A 206 16.27 9.37 20.39
N ARG A 207 15.94 10.21 19.40
CA ARG A 207 14.58 10.38 18.87
C ARG A 207 14.57 10.27 17.35
N LEU A 208 13.39 9.89 16.84
CA LEU A 208 13.04 10.04 15.43
C LEU A 208 12.07 11.20 15.32
N ILE A 209 12.43 12.19 14.51
CA ILE A 209 11.58 13.36 14.23
C ILE A 209 11.02 13.23 12.83
N GLY A 210 9.70 13.15 12.71
CA GLY A 210 8.97 13.23 11.44
C GLY A 210 8.62 14.66 11.11
N PHE A 211 8.91 15.09 9.89
CA PHE A 211 8.50 16.38 9.33
C PHE A 211 7.36 16.14 8.35
N PHE A 212 6.31 16.93 8.47
CA PHE A 212 5.12 16.83 7.65
C PHE A 212 4.76 18.17 7.03
N LYS A 213 4.08 18.15 5.89
CA LYS A 213 3.48 19.33 5.24
C LYS A 213 2.03 19.05 4.86
N ARG A 214 1.19 20.07 4.76
CA ARG A 214 -0.09 19.98 4.04
C ARG A 214 -0.48 21.32 3.43
N PRO A 215 -1.33 21.34 2.39
CA PRO A 215 -1.88 22.59 1.86
C PRO A 215 -2.64 23.35 2.94
N VAL A 216 -2.42 24.67 3.06
CA VAL A 216 -3.25 25.51 3.93
C VAL A 216 -4.68 25.49 3.37
N GLN A 217 -5.64 25.00 4.15
CA GLN A 217 -7.04 25.16 3.79
C GLN A 217 -7.38 26.65 3.89
N GLN A 218 -7.60 27.30 2.75
CA GLN A 218 -8.26 28.60 2.78
C GLN A 218 -9.64 28.37 3.40
N ALA A 219 -9.87 28.97 4.57
CA ALA A 219 -11.19 28.98 5.17
C ALA A 219 -12.16 29.50 4.11
N GLY A 220 -13.05 28.63 3.63
CA GLY A 220 -14.14 29.05 2.78
C GLY A 220 -14.83 30.20 3.49
N GLU A 221 -14.88 31.36 2.82
CA GLU A 221 -15.70 32.47 3.26
C GLU A 221 -17.10 31.91 3.54
N GLY A 222 -17.48 31.90 4.81
CA GLY A 222 -18.83 31.58 5.21
C GLY A 222 -19.78 32.55 4.49
N GLN A 223 -20.73 31.99 3.76
CA GLN A 223 -21.98 32.65 3.40
C GLN A 223 -23.13 31.77 3.85
#